data_AF-A4F1F0-F1
#
_entry.id   AF-A4F1F0-F1
#
_cell.length_a   1.000
_cell.length_b   1.000
_cell.length_c   1.000
_cell.angle_alpha   90.00
_cell.angle_beta   90.00
_cell.angle_gamma   90.00
#
_symmetry.space_group_name_H-M   'P 1'
#
loop_
_entity.id
_entity.type
_entity.pdbx_description
1 polymer ?
#
loop_
_entity_poly.entity_id
_entity_poly.type
_entity_poly.pdbx_seq_one_letter_code
_entity_poly.pdbx_strand_id
1 'polypeptide(L)'
;MVFDVDPKFANTEEWYEAIPEESRPVKDQPFYHLLAENDQTYYVAYVSEQNLIADYSGEPVNHPDLPEMFDQFDGGAYSLQYQLN
;
A
#
# COMPACT_ATOMS: atom_id res chain seq x y z
N MET A 1 4.09 -3.70 0.55
CA MET A 1 4.94 -2.51 0.39
C MET A 1 4.09 -1.29 0.05
N VAL A 2 4.24 -0.19 0.77
CA VAL A 2 3.61 1.10 0.40
C VAL A 2 4.41 1.73 -0.74
N PHE A 3 3.74 2.17 -1.81
CA PHE A 3 4.38 2.91 -2.89
C PHE A 3 3.78 4.29 -3.16
N ASP A 4 2.57 4.57 -2.66
CA ASP A 4 1.92 5.88 -2.77
C ASP A 4 1.00 6.14 -1.58
N VAL A 5 0.68 7.41 -1.33
CA VAL A 5 -0.16 7.86 -0.21
C VAL A 5 -1.04 9.05 -0.61
N ASP A 6 -2.33 8.92 -0.35
CA ASP A 6 -3.27 10.03 -0.37
C ASP A 6 -3.43 10.61 1.04
N PRO A 7 -3.46 11.95 1.20
CA PRO A 7 -3.63 12.56 2.52
C PRO A 7 -5.03 12.31 3.13
N LYS A 8 -6.02 11.99 2.29
CA LYS A 8 -7.42 11.70 2.63
C LYS A 8 -7.99 10.69 1.64
N PHE A 9 -9.17 10.15 1.93
CA PHE A 9 -9.87 9.27 0.97
C PHE A 9 -10.01 9.92 -0.41
N ALA A 10 -9.47 9.26 -1.44
CA ALA A 10 -9.43 9.76 -2.82
C ALA A 10 -10.02 8.78 -3.85
N ASN A 11 -10.75 7.75 -3.40
CA ASN A 11 -11.42 6.79 -4.27
C ASN A 11 -12.91 7.17 -4.48
N THR A 12 -13.65 6.38 -5.25
CA THR A 12 -15.05 6.69 -5.59
C THR A 12 -15.98 6.53 -4.38
N GLU A 13 -17.05 7.33 -4.36
CA GLU A 13 -18.08 7.19 -3.32
C GLU A 13 -18.78 5.83 -3.39
N GLU A 14 -18.97 5.29 -4.60
CA GLU A 14 -19.54 3.96 -4.83
C GLU A 14 -18.72 2.86 -4.14
N TRP A 15 -17.39 2.95 -4.21
CA TRP A 15 -16.50 2.02 -3.51
C TRP A 15 -16.66 2.15 -1.99
N TYR A 16 -16.75 3.39 -1.49
CA TYR A 16 -16.95 3.66 -0.07
C TYR A 16 -18.27 3.11 0.46
N GLU A 17 -19.36 3.30 -0.31
CA GLU A 17 -20.69 2.81 0.03
C GLU A 17 -20.79 1.28 -0.01
N ALA A 18 -20.00 0.62 -0.87
CA ALA A 18 -19.92 -0.83 -0.96
C ALA A 18 -19.27 -1.49 0.28
N ILE A 19 -18.53 -0.73 1.09
CA ILE A 19 -17.99 -1.22 2.38
C ILE A 19 -19.12 -1.27 3.41
N PRO A 20 -19.28 -2.37 4.18
CA PRO A 20 -20.19 -2.43 5.31
C PRO A 20 -20.01 -1.26 6.26
N GLU A 21 -21.10 -0.66 6.72
CA GLU A 21 -21.06 0.60 7.47
C GLU A 21 -20.18 0.52 8.72
N GLU A 22 -20.19 -0.62 9.41
CA GLU A 22 -19.37 -0.90 10.59
C GLU A 22 -17.86 -1.01 10.31
N SER A 23 -17.48 -1.19 9.04
CA SER A 23 -16.10 -1.36 8.58
C SER A 23 -15.60 -0.19 7.73
N ARG A 24 -16.44 0.85 7.54
CA ARG A 24 -16.06 2.02 6.74
C ARG A 24 -14.91 2.77 7.42
N PRO A 25 -13.83 3.07 6.68
CA PRO A 25 -12.72 3.83 7.23
C PRO A 25 -13.09 5.31 7.38
N VAL A 26 -12.51 5.98 8.38
CA VAL A 26 -12.66 7.45 8.49
C VAL A 26 -12.02 8.12 7.26
N LYS A 27 -12.73 9.02 6.57
CA LYS A 27 -12.20 9.65 5.34
C LYS A 27 -11.08 10.67 5.59
N ASP A 28 -11.06 11.28 6.79
CA ASP A 28 -10.10 12.32 7.19
C ASP A 28 -8.83 11.74 7.81
N GLN A 29 -8.21 10.79 7.11
CA GLN A 29 -6.95 10.15 7.46
C GLN A 29 -6.20 9.75 6.19
N PRO A 30 -4.88 9.45 6.26
CA PRO A 30 -4.15 8.94 5.10
C PRO A 30 -4.65 7.60 4.58
N PHE A 31 -4.62 7.44 3.26
CA PHE A 31 -4.86 6.17 2.57
C PHE A 31 -3.64 5.79 1.75
N TYR A 32 -3.32 4.51 1.72
CA TYR A 32 -2.08 3.99 1.14
C TYR A 32 -2.38 3.05 -0.01
N HIS A 33 -1.59 3.20 -1.08
CA HIS A 33 -1.52 2.21 -2.14
C HIS A 33 -0.38 1.25 -1.85
N LEU A 34 -0.71 -0.04 -1.85
CA LEU A 34 0.19 -1.10 -1.46
C LEU A 34 0.32 -2.14 -2.57
N LEU A 35 1.55 -2.60 -2.80
CA LEU A 35 1.77 -3.94 -3.35
C LEU A 35 1.56 -4.94 -2.22
N ALA A 36 0.59 -5.84 -2.37
CA ALA A 36 0.18 -6.82 -1.38
C ALA A 36 0.25 -8.25 -1.96
N GLU A 37 0.37 -9.22 -1.06
CA GLU A 37 0.31 -10.64 -1.39
C GLU A 37 -0.64 -11.36 -0.44
N ASN A 38 -1.17 -12.47 -0.90
CA ASN A 38 -1.75 -13.50 -0.04
C ASN A 38 -1.17 -14.86 -0.44
N ASP A 39 -1.61 -15.94 0.21
CA ASP A 39 -1.11 -17.30 -0.03
C ASP A 39 -1.21 -17.79 -1.49
N GLN A 40 -1.95 -17.08 -2.35
CA GLN A 40 -2.29 -17.51 -3.71
C GLN A 40 -1.87 -16.52 -4.80
N THR A 41 -1.81 -15.22 -4.52
CA THR A 41 -1.58 -14.19 -5.56
C THR A 41 -1.01 -12.89 -5.01
N TYR A 42 -0.50 -12.09 -5.95
CA TYR A 42 -0.06 -10.71 -5.77
C TYR A 42 -1.12 -9.74 -6.31
N TYR A 43 -1.31 -8.59 -5.66
CA TYR A 43 -2.31 -7.58 -6.06
C TYR A 43 -2.01 -6.19 -5.47
N VAL A 44 -2.60 -5.15 -6.07
CA VAL A 44 -2.58 -3.79 -5.54
C VAL A 44 -3.76 -3.57 -4.59
N ALA A 45 -3.49 -3.03 -3.40
CA ALA A 45 -4.51 -2.70 -2.41
C ALA A 45 -4.57 -1.19 -2.14
N TYR A 46 -5.77 -0.70 -1.83
CA TYR A 46 -6.02 0.65 -1.32
C TYR A 46 -6.60 0.55 0.08
N VAL A 47 -5.87 1.04 1.09
CA VAL A 47 -6.23 0.81 2.50
C VAL A 47 -6.02 2.05 3.36
N SER A 48 -6.83 2.20 4.41
CA SER A 48 -6.72 3.28 5.38
C SER A 48 -5.62 3.04 6.42
N GLU A 49 -5.04 4.11 6.96
CA GLU A 49 -4.03 4.04 8.02
C GLU A 49 -4.48 3.20 9.24
N GLN A 50 -5.72 3.39 9.70
CA GLN A 50 -6.29 2.65 10.83
C GLN A 50 -6.30 1.11 10.64
N ASN A 51 -6.22 0.65 9.40
CA ASN A 51 -6.25 -0.78 9.05
C ASN A 51 -4.84 -1.34 8.78
N LEU A 52 -3.79 -0.54 9.06
CA LEU A 52 -2.40 -0.94 8.88
C LEU A 52 -1.72 -1.25 10.21
N ILE A 53 -0.81 -2.21 10.15
CA ILE A 53 0.16 -2.49 11.20
C ILE A 53 1.53 -2.40 10.56
N ALA A 54 2.43 -1.64 11.17
CA ALA A 54 3.79 -1.52 10.69
C ALA A 54 4.52 -2.87 10.78
N ASP A 55 5.14 -3.27 9.68
CA ASP A 55 6.03 -4.42 9.64
C ASP A 55 7.46 -3.98 9.96
N TYR A 56 8.07 -4.64 10.94
CA TYR A 56 9.44 -4.41 11.40
C TYR A 56 10.32 -5.64 11.21
N SER A 57 9.84 -6.66 10.49
CA SER A 57 10.56 -7.91 10.24
C SER A 57 11.86 -7.68 9.46
N GLY A 58 11.86 -6.70 8.54
CA GLY A 58 12.97 -6.47 7.61
C GLY A 58 13.05 -7.50 6.49
N GLU A 59 12.04 -8.37 6.36
CA GLU A 59 11.98 -9.35 5.29
C GLU A 59 11.65 -8.65 3.95
N PRO A 60 12.27 -9.09 2.84
CA PRO A 60 11.97 -8.52 1.54
C PRO A 60 10.54 -8.89 1.12
N VAL A 61 9.84 -7.91 0.57
CA VAL A 61 8.57 -8.11 -0.13
C VAL A 61 8.84 -8.82 -1.45
N ASN A 62 8.16 -9.94 -1.65
CA ASN A 62 8.09 -10.59 -2.95
C ASN A 62 6.86 -10.04 -3.66
N HIS A 63 7.04 -9.31 -4.77
CA HIS A 63 5.93 -8.95 -5.65
C HIS A 63 6.48 -8.82 -7.07
N PRO A 64 5.84 -9.40 -8.11
CA PRO A 64 6.37 -9.43 -9.47
C PRO A 64 6.59 -8.03 -10.05
N ASP A 65 5.75 -7.06 -9.69
CA ASP A 65 5.84 -5.67 -10.15
C ASP A 65 6.86 -4.83 -9.36
N LEU A 66 7.41 -5.37 -8.27
CA LEU A 66 8.34 -4.64 -7.41
C LEU A 66 9.62 -4.17 -8.14
N PRO A 67 10.26 -4.98 -9.00
CA PRO A 67 11.43 -4.54 -9.79
C PRO A 67 11.14 -3.44 -10.82
N GLU A 68 9.87 -3.15 -11.13
CA GLU A 68 9.50 -2.05 -12.04
C GLU A 68 9.45 -0.69 -11.31
N MET A 69 9.31 -0.71 -9.98
CA MET A 69 9.13 0.50 -9.16
C MET A 69 10.31 0.77 -8.21
N PHE A 70 11.03 -0.28 -7.82
CA PHE A 70 12.07 -0.23 -6.80
C PHE A 70 13.32 -1.00 -7.24
N ASP A 71 14.50 -0.49 -6.86
CA ASP A 71 15.77 -1.18 -7.04
C ASP A 71 15.93 -2.36 -6.06
N GLN A 72 17.05 -3.08 -6.16
CA GLN A 72 17.37 -4.17 -5.25
C GLN A 72 17.32 -3.72 -3.78
N PHE A 73 16.75 -4.60 -2.96
CA PHE A 73 16.75 -4.47 -1.51
C PHE A 73 18.19 -4.49 -0.96
N ASP A 74 18.58 -3.47 -0.20
CA ASP A 74 19.94 -3.32 0.32
C ASP A 74 20.15 -3.97 1.71
N GLY A 75 19.13 -4.66 2.23
CA GLY A 75 19.14 -5.26 3.56
C GLY A 75 18.47 -4.41 4.65
N GLY A 76 18.01 -3.19 4.33
CA GLY A 76 17.23 -2.37 5.26
C GLY A 76 16.09 -1.60 4.58
N ALA A 77 16.24 -1.22 3.32
CA ALA A 77 15.20 -0.54 2.56
C ALA A 77 15.29 -0.86 1.07
N TYR A 78 14.23 -0.51 0.35
CA TYR A 78 14.25 -0.48 -1.11
C TYR A 78 14.69 0.91 -1.56
N SER A 79 15.67 0.97 -2.46
CA SER A 79 16.04 2.22 -3.11
C SER A 79 15.00 2.57 -4.18
N LEU A 80 14.51 3.81 -4.18
CA LEU A 80 13.61 4.32 -5.22
C LEU A 80 14.37 4.47 -6.54
N GLN A 81 13.86 3.89 -7.63
CA GLN A 81 14.49 3.99 -8.96
C GLN A 81 14.34 5.36 -9.64
N TYR A 82 13.61 6.32 -9.04
CA TYR A 82 13.39 7.64 -9.62
C TYR A 82 14.06 8.76 -8.80
N GLN A 83 15.01 9.44 -9.44
CA GLN A 83 15.26 10.86 -9.15
C GLN A 83 14.05 11.65 -9.69
N LEU A 84 13.19 12.12 -8.80
CA LEU A 84 12.27 13.22 -9.12
C LEU A 84 13.13 14.46 -9.39
N ASN A 85 13.24 14.84 -10.66
CA ASN A 85 13.84 16.11 -11.11
C ASN A 85 12.87 17.28 -10.86
#